data_AF-A0A2N2A564-F1
#
_entry.id   AF-A0A2N2A564-F1
#
_cell.length_a   1.000
_cell.length_b   1.000
_cell.length_c   1.000
_cell.angle_alpha   90.00
_cell.angle_beta   90.00
_cell.angle_gamma   90.00
#
_symmetry.space_group_name_H-M   'P 1'
#
loop_
_entity.id
_entity.type
_entity.pdbx_description
1 polymer ?
#
loop_
_entity_poly.entity_id
_entity_poly.type
_entity_poly.pdbx_seq_one_letter_code
_entity_poly.pdbx_strand_id
1 'polypeptide(L)'
;MKIYFYVITPVRLDFAMMSRFMMMVQSGFAGNTGGAMFKIGEFSQLVRVSPRMLRHYEKCGLISPASTDPFTGYRQYSADQIPQIGRIALLRDVGFSVERIGEILPRFDDKAFLDEALREKAKEIRETLEQNHTRLTKLMQMSGELRKEQTIMLYEVELKKLDAVKVLSLRGIIPHYNQEGILWEKLAGYIAQNGIVCHSDGYSTYFDEAYMDSNPDVEIAIPVDSLGESRGEFVYQEYPAVALAATLRFSGPFDGGYDAAGEKLAHWMEENGYAFAGNLRGHVITSPDDESNPEKWLTELQVPVRKIS
;
A
#
# COMPACT_ATOMS: atom_id res chain seq x y z
N MET A 1 -4.17 -15.64 -34.61
CA MET A 1 -3.92 -14.21 -34.30
C MET A 1 -2.74 -14.16 -33.34
N LYS A 2 -1.60 -13.58 -33.75
CA LYS A 2 -0.32 -13.64 -33.04
C LYS A 2 -0.36 -12.71 -31.82
N ILE A 3 -0.13 -13.27 -30.63
CA ILE A 3 -0.01 -12.52 -29.38
C ILE A 3 1.44 -12.03 -29.30
N TYR A 4 1.65 -10.72 -29.38
CA TYR A 4 2.95 -10.09 -29.15
C TYR A 4 3.20 -10.03 -27.63
N PHE A 5 4.11 -10.86 -27.13
CA PHE A 5 4.74 -10.65 -25.83
C PHE A 5 5.61 -9.39 -25.93
N TYR A 6 5.21 -8.31 -25.26
CA TYR A 6 6.14 -7.24 -24.92
C TYR A 6 7.09 -7.77 -23.85
N VAL A 7 8.23 -8.29 -24.30
CA VAL A 7 9.39 -8.51 -23.43
C VAL A 7 9.90 -7.13 -23.02
N ILE A 8 9.49 -6.67 -21.84
CA ILE A 8 10.20 -5.63 -21.13
C ILE A 8 11.62 -6.16 -20.95
N THR A 9 12.58 -5.51 -21.61
CA THR A 9 14.00 -5.87 -21.51
C THR A 9 14.42 -5.55 -20.07
N PRO A 10 14.81 -6.53 -19.23
CA PRO A 10 15.42 -6.20 -17.97
C PRO A 10 16.76 -5.53 -18.27
N VAL A 11 17.03 -4.42 -17.59
CA VAL A 11 18.39 -3.89 -17.47
C VAL A 11 19.24 -5.03 -16.92
N ARG A 12 20.04 -5.66 -17.81
CA ARG A 12 20.95 -6.75 -17.47
C ARG A 12 21.96 -6.24 -16.43
N LEU A 13 21.74 -6.55 -15.16
CA LEU A 13 22.85 -6.73 -14.22
C LEU A 13 23.35 -8.17 -14.37
N ASP A 14 24.62 -8.29 -14.72
CA ASP A 14 25.34 -9.55 -14.64
C ASP A 14 25.62 -9.84 -13.15
N PHE A 15 24.94 -10.83 -12.58
CA PHE A 15 25.12 -11.26 -11.20
C PHE A 15 26.57 -11.69 -10.90
N ALA A 16 27.33 -12.12 -11.92
CA ALA A 16 28.76 -12.42 -11.79
C ALA A 16 29.61 -11.15 -11.61
N MET A 17 29.14 -9.99 -12.10
CA MET A 17 29.81 -8.70 -11.98
C MET A 17 29.72 -8.15 -10.56
N MET A 18 28.56 -8.23 -9.90
CA MET A 18 28.43 -7.87 -8.47
C MET A 18 29.23 -8.81 -7.57
N SER A 19 29.23 -10.11 -7.85
CA SER A 19 29.96 -11.10 -7.04
C SER A 19 31.49 -10.90 -7.09
N ARG A 20 32.06 -10.60 -8.27
CA ARG A 20 33.49 -10.24 -8.40
C ARG A 20 33.84 -8.90 -7.74
N PHE A 21 32.91 -7.95 -7.76
CA PHE A 21 33.11 -6.63 -7.17
C PHE A 21 33.03 -6.66 -5.63
N MET A 22 32.12 -7.48 -5.08
CA MET A 22 32.01 -7.72 -3.64
C MET A 22 33.23 -8.47 -3.08
N MET A 23 33.84 -9.38 -3.87
CA MET A 23 35.14 -9.98 -3.53
C MET A 23 36.28 -8.96 -3.43
N MET A 24 36.29 -7.89 -4.24
CA MET A 24 37.28 -6.80 -4.13
C MET A 24 37.04 -5.90 -2.92
N VAL A 25 35.80 -5.75 -2.46
CA VAL A 25 35.46 -4.95 -1.26
C VAL A 25 35.77 -5.71 0.03
N GLN A 26 35.67 -7.04 0.03
CA GLN A 26 35.98 -7.88 1.20
C GLN A 26 37.48 -8.22 1.35
N SER A 27 38.25 -8.19 0.26
CA SER A 27 39.71 -8.33 0.33
C SER A 27 40.34 -6.95 0.52
N GLY A 28 40.68 -6.62 1.77
CA GLY A 28 41.48 -5.44 2.07
C GLY A 28 42.83 -5.51 1.37
N PHE A 29 42.92 -4.98 0.14
CA PHE A 29 44.18 -4.73 -0.53
C PHE A 29 44.82 -3.47 0.08
N ALA A 30 45.35 -3.63 1.29
CA ALA A 30 46.40 -2.76 1.81
C ALA A 30 47.72 -3.15 1.11
N GLY A 31 47.76 -2.97 -0.20
CA GLY A 31 48.95 -3.16 -1.02
C GLY A 31 49.44 -1.78 -1.44
N ASN A 32 50.55 -1.34 -0.86
CA ASN A 32 51.30 -0.15 -1.30
C ASN A 32 51.67 -0.31 -2.79
N THR A 33 50.80 0.12 -3.69
CA THR A 33 51.05 0.13 -5.13
C THR A 33 51.69 1.47 -5.46
N GLY A 34 52.98 1.44 -5.79
CA GLY A 34 53.67 2.62 -6.29
C GLY A 34 52.99 3.15 -7.56
N GLY A 35 52.34 4.31 -7.44
CA GLY A 35 52.46 5.43 -8.38
C GLY A 35 51.87 5.29 -9.79
N ALA A 36 50.99 4.33 -10.09
CA ALA A 36 50.29 4.34 -11.37
C ALA A 36 49.06 5.27 -11.30
N MET A 37 49.16 6.45 -11.93
CA MET A 37 48.05 7.40 -12.03
C MET A 37 47.39 7.30 -13.41
N PHE A 38 46.06 7.29 -13.44
CA PHE A 38 45.27 7.06 -14.64
C PHE A 38 44.58 8.34 -15.10
N LYS A 39 44.59 8.63 -16.40
CA LYS A 39 43.70 9.65 -16.97
C LYS A 39 42.25 9.19 -16.84
N ILE A 40 41.30 10.12 -16.83
CA ILE A 40 39.86 9.81 -16.67
C ILE A 40 39.35 8.75 -17.67
N GLY A 41 39.89 8.71 -18.89
CA GLY A 41 39.55 7.72 -19.90
C GLY A 41 40.02 6.31 -19.52
N GLU A 42 41.25 6.18 -19.04
CA GLU A 42 41.82 4.91 -18.57
C GLU A 42 41.11 4.45 -17.29
N PHE A 43 40.92 5.37 -16.34
CA PHE A 43 40.21 5.11 -15.09
C PHE A 43 38.77 4.64 -15.35
N SER A 44 38.06 5.26 -16.31
CA SER A 44 36.70 4.86 -16.70
C SER A 44 36.57 3.42 -17.18
N GLN A 45 37.61 2.89 -17.84
CA GLN A 45 37.65 1.50 -18.29
C GLN A 45 37.84 0.54 -17.11
N LEU A 46 38.67 0.91 -16.14
CA LEU A 46 38.95 0.12 -14.93
C LEU A 46 37.71 0.01 -14.04
N VAL A 47 37.04 1.13 -13.77
CA VAL A 47 35.85 1.15 -12.88
C VAL A 47 34.54 0.89 -13.60
N ARG A 48 34.56 0.77 -14.94
CA ARG A 48 33.37 0.61 -15.80
C ARG A 48 32.29 1.69 -15.59
N VAL A 49 32.71 2.91 -15.28
CA VAL A 49 31.85 4.10 -15.16
C VAL A 49 32.25 5.08 -16.24
N SER A 50 31.30 5.55 -17.04
CA SER A 50 31.61 6.45 -18.16
C SER A 50 32.35 7.72 -17.69
N PRO A 51 33.25 8.30 -18.50
CA PRO A 51 33.91 9.56 -18.17
C PRO A 51 32.94 10.71 -17.87
N ARG A 52 31.74 10.70 -18.48
CA ARG A 52 30.67 11.66 -18.20
C ARG A 52 30.17 11.53 -16.76
N MET A 53 29.95 10.30 -16.28
CA MET A 53 29.51 10.04 -14.91
C MET A 53 30.60 10.34 -13.88
N LEU A 54 31.86 10.02 -14.18
CA LEU A 54 32.99 10.40 -13.31
C LEU A 54 33.10 11.92 -13.15
N ARG A 55 32.94 12.69 -14.23
CA ARG A 55 32.88 14.16 -14.17
C ARG A 55 31.67 14.67 -13.38
N HIS A 56 30.53 13.99 -13.48
CA HIS A 56 29.35 14.33 -12.71
C HIS A 56 29.59 14.12 -11.21
N TYR A 57 30.15 12.97 -10.82
CA TYR A 57 30.53 12.70 -9.42
C TYR A 57 31.57 13.69 -8.90
N GLU A 58 32.53 14.09 -9.74
CA GLU A 58 33.49 15.14 -9.39
C GLU A 58 32.80 16.48 -9.14
N LYS A 59 31.89 16.90 -10.03
CA LYS A 59 31.11 18.13 -9.87
C LYS A 59 30.27 18.11 -8.59
N CYS A 60 29.75 16.95 -8.21
CA CYS A 60 28.98 16.77 -6.98
C CYS A 60 29.86 16.52 -5.74
N GLY A 61 31.18 16.62 -5.86
CA GLY A 61 32.12 16.47 -4.75
C GLY A 61 32.29 15.02 -4.24
N LEU A 62 31.74 14.03 -4.94
CA LEU A 62 31.79 12.63 -4.52
C LEU A 62 33.13 11.95 -4.79
N ILE A 63 33.94 12.49 -5.70
CA ILE A 63 35.31 12.06 -5.97
C ILE A 63 36.11 13.28 -6.45
N SER A 64 37.39 13.37 -6.09
CA SER A 64 38.31 14.37 -6.64
C SER A 64 39.47 13.67 -7.33
N PRO A 65 40.10 14.26 -8.37
CA PRO A 65 41.31 13.69 -8.93
C PRO A 65 42.40 13.59 -7.84
N ALA A 66 43.15 12.49 -7.82
CA ALA A 66 44.23 12.28 -6.87
C ALA A 66 45.39 13.26 -7.11
N SER A 67 45.61 13.68 -8.36
CA SER A 67 46.52 14.77 -8.71
C SER A 67 46.07 15.48 -9.98
N THR A 68 46.63 16.66 -10.21
CA THR A 68 46.58 17.34 -11.51
C THR A 68 48.02 17.55 -11.96
N ASP A 69 48.33 17.10 -13.18
CA ASP A 69 49.66 17.25 -13.77
C ASP A 69 50.00 18.75 -13.87
N PRO A 70 51.08 19.23 -13.23
CA PRO A 70 51.44 20.65 -13.18
C PRO A 70 51.80 21.26 -14.55
N PHE A 71 52.23 20.43 -15.51
CA PHE A 71 52.71 20.88 -16.81
C PHE A 71 51.63 20.81 -17.89
N THR A 72 50.77 19.80 -17.83
CA THR A 72 49.72 19.58 -18.84
C THR A 72 48.31 19.95 -18.38
N GLY A 73 48.11 20.13 -17.06
CA GLY A 73 46.80 20.38 -16.47
C GLY A 73 45.86 19.16 -16.50
N TYR A 74 46.35 17.99 -16.91
CA TYR A 74 45.53 16.77 -16.95
C TYR A 74 45.27 16.22 -15.55
N ARG A 75 44.01 15.89 -15.29
CA ARG A 75 43.56 15.22 -14.06
C ARG A 75 43.96 13.75 -14.08
N GLN A 76 44.47 13.26 -12.95
CA GLN A 76 44.85 11.88 -12.79
C GLN A 76 44.18 11.27 -11.55
N TYR A 77 43.84 9.99 -11.63
CA TYR A 77 43.12 9.22 -10.61
C TYR A 77 43.99 8.04 -10.14
N SER A 78 43.91 7.69 -8.86
CA SER A 78 44.64 6.56 -8.28
C SER A 78 43.79 5.29 -8.28
N ALA A 79 44.44 4.12 -8.34
CA ALA A 79 43.80 2.83 -8.07
C ALA A 79 43.11 2.80 -6.68
N ASP A 80 43.63 3.56 -5.70
CA ASP A 80 43.06 3.65 -4.34
C ASP A 80 41.65 4.26 -4.31
N GLN A 81 41.24 4.93 -5.39
CA GLN A 81 39.91 5.55 -5.50
C GLN A 81 38.85 4.59 -6.08
N ILE A 82 39.26 3.41 -6.56
CA ILE A 82 38.36 2.40 -7.12
C ILE A 82 37.29 1.95 -6.10
N PRO A 83 37.64 1.64 -4.82
CA PRO A 83 36.64 1.27 -3.82
C PRO A 83 35.57 2.35 -3.60
N GLN A 84 35.96 3.62 -3.59
CA GLN A 84 35.04 4.76 -3.43
C GLN A 84 34.04 4.84 -4.59
N ILE A 85 34.49 4.66 -5.83
CA ILE A 85 33.59 4.58 -6.99
C ILE A 85 32.62 3.41 -6.86
N GLY A 86 33.09 2.29 -6.32
CA GLY A 86 32.25 1.13 -6.02
C GLY A 86 31.11 1.43 -5.07
N ARG A 87 31.44 2.10 -3.95
CA ARG A 87 30.46 2.53 -2.95
C ARG A 87 29.41 3.46 -3.57
N ILE A 88 29.84 4.43 -4.39
CA ILE A 88 28.93 5.34 -5.12
C ILE A 88 27.98 4.56 -6.03
N ALA A 89 28.52 3.62 -6.81
CA ALA A 89 27.72 2.84 -7.76
C ALA A 89 26.67 1.99 -7.04
N LEU A 90 27.03 1.34 -5.93
CA LEU A 90 26.12 0.52 -5.12
C LEU A 90 24.96 1.35 -4.56
N LEU A 91 25.26 2.50 -3.94
CA LEU A 91 24.24 3.36 -3.33
C LEU A 91 23.30 3.93 -4.39
N ARG A 92 23.82 4.33 -5.56
CA ARG A 92 22.99 4.80 -6.67
C ARG A 92 22.08 3.68 -7.20
N ASP A 93 22.56 2.44 -7.25
CA ASP A 93 21.79 1.30 -7.78
C ASP A 93 20.54 1.01 -6.96
N VAL A 94 20.64 1.15 -5.63
CA VAL A 94 19.50 1.03 -4.70
C VAL A 94 18.70 2.33 -4.54
N GLY A 95 18.97 3.34 -5.38
CA GLY A 95 18.14 4.54 -5.51
C GLY A 95 18.45 5.67 -4.53
N PHE A 96 19.64 5.73 -3.92
CA PHE A 96 20.05 6.94 -3.20
C PHE A 96 20.31 8.10 -4.17
N SER A 97 19.90 9.30 -3.78
CA SER A 97 20.23 10.52 -4.52
C SER A 97 21.72 10.83 -4.40
N VAL A 98 22.24 11.61 -5.35
CA VAL A 98 23.66 12.00 -5.38
C VAL A 98 24.04 12.80 -4.12
N GLU A 99 23.11 13.60 -3.62
CA GLU A 99 23.25 14.40 -2.39
C GLU A 99 23.39 13.47 -1.17
N ARG A 100 22.47 12.50 -1.02
CA ARG A 100 22.50 11.55 0.10
C ARG A 100 23.72 10.64 0.04
N ILE A 101 24.20 10.28 -1.16
CA ILE A 101 25.48 9.57 -1.33
C ILE A 101 26.64 10.40 -0.77
N GLY A 102 26.64 11.72 -0.99
CA GLY A 102 27.66 12.62 -0.44
C GLY A 102 27.70 12.65 1.09
N GLU A 103 26.57 12.45 1.74
CA GLU A 103 26.48 12.32 3.20
C GLU A 103 26.93 10.94 3.69
N ILE A 104 26.67 9.89 2.91
CA ILE A 104 26.98 8.51 3.28
C ILE A 104 28.46 8.19 3.11
N LEU A 105 29.09 8.62 2.02
CA LEU A 105 30.47 8.23 1.70
C LEU A 105 31.51 8.52 2.80
N PRO A 106 31.53 9.70 3.45
CA PRO A 106 32.51 9.99 4.51
C PRO A 106 32.34 9.11 5.75
N ARG A 107 31.15 8.53 5.92
CA ARG A 107 30.77 7.69 7.08
C ARG A 107 30.52 6.23 6.66
N PHE A 108 30.98 5.82 5.49
CA PHE A 108 30.64 4.51 4.94
C PHE A 108 31.11 3.35 5.85
N ASP A 109 32.20 3.55 6.58
CA ASP A 109 32.74 2.54 7.50
C ASP A 109 32.10 2.59 8.91
N ASP A 110 31.24 3.58 9.20
CA ASP A 110 30.35 3.61 10.36
C ASP A 110 29.14 2.70 10.10
N LYS A 111 29.25 1.45 10.56
CA LYS A 111 28.25 0.41 10.32
C LYS A 111 26.85 0.78 10.83
N ALA A 112 26.76 1.46 11.98
CA ALA A 112 25.46 1.81 12.57
C ALA A 112 24.74 2.86 11.72
N PHE A 113 25.48 3.87 11.26
CA PHE A 113 24.92 4.89 10.37
C PHE A 113 24.53 4.36 9.00
N LEU A 114 25.38 3.50 8.42
CA LEU A 114 25.08 2.89 7.12
C LEU A 114 23.85 1.97 7.22
N ASP A 115 23.73 1.15 8.26
CA ASP A 115 22.56 0.29 8.47
C ASP A 115 21.26 1.11 8.59
N GLU A 116 21.29 2.21 9.35
CA GLU A 116 20.14 3.11 9.47
C GLU A 116 19.74 3.70 8.12
N ALA A 117 20.68 4.27 7.37
CA ALA A 117 20.39 4.85 6.06
C ALA A 117 19.83 3.82 5.07
N LEU A 118 20.31 2.57 5.11
CA LEU A 118 19.79 1.47 4.29
C LEU A 118 18.37 1.06 4.72
N ARG A 119 18.07 1.03 6.01
CA ARG A 119 16.73 0.75 6.53
C ARG A 119 15.72 1.82 6.15
N GLU A 120 16.11 3.11 6.24
CA GLU A 120 15.31 4.23 5.77
C GLU A 120 14.97 4.08 4.27
N LYS A 121 15.97 3.79 3.43
CA LYS A 121 15.76 3.57 1.99
C LYS A 121 14.88 2.35 1.71
N ALA A 122 15.07 1.26 2.43
CA ALA A 122 14.23 0.08 2.30
C ALA A 122 12.77 0.36 2.70
N LYS A 123 12.53 1.20 3.71
CA LYS A 123 11.20 1.65 4.10
C LYS A 123 10.54 2.49 2.99
N GLU A 124 11.25 3.49 2.46
CA GLU A 124 10.77 4.33 1.34
C GLU A 124 10.38 3.48 0.11
N ILE A 125 11.20 2.47 -0.23
CA ILE A 125 10.91 1.56 -1.35
C ILE A 125 9.66 0.72 -1.08
N ARG A 126 9.49 0.19 0.14
CA ARG A 126 8.28 -0.57 0.51
C ARG A 126 7.02 0.29 0.42
N GLU A 127 7.05 1.51 0.96
CA GLU A 127 5.92 2.45 0.88
C GLU A 127 5.56 2.77 -0.58
N THR A 128 6.57 2.96 -1.44
CA THR A 128 6.37 3.17 -2.87
C THR A 128 5.78 1.95 -3.56
N LEU A 129 6.20 0.73 -3.18
CA LEU A 129 5.65 -0.52 -3.71
C LEU A 129 4.18 -0.67 -3.34
N GLU A 130 3.81 -0.45 -2.09
CA GLU A 130 2.41 -0.49 -1.64
C GLU A 130 1.54 0.50 -2.41
N GLN A 131 1.99 1.76 -2.53
CA GLN A 131 1.26 2.78 -3.32
C GLN A 131 1.09 2.37 -4.78
N ASN A 132 2.13 1.82 -5.40
CA ASN A 132 2.07 1.38 -6.79
C ASN A 132 1.19 0.13 -6.95
N HIS A 133 1.16 -0.76 -5.95
CA HIS A 133 0.25 -1.89 -5.92
C HIS A 133 -1.21 -1.41 -5.88
N THR A 134 -1.56 -0.48 -4.99
CA THR A 134 -2.90 0.13 -4.94
C THR A 134 -3.27 0.77 -6.28
N ARG A 135 -2.36 1.53 -6.90
CA ARG A 135 -2.58 2.14 -8.22
C ARG A 135 -2.81 1.09 -9.31
N LEU A 136 -2.04 0.01 -9.29
CA LEU A 136 -2.17 -1.09 -10.25
C LEU A 136 -3.54 -1.79 -10.09
N THR A 137 -3.95 -2.09 -8.87
CA THR A 137 -5.27 -2.66 -8.58
C THR A 137 -6.38 -1.77 -9.13
N LYS A 138 -6.30 -0.45 -8.90
CA LYS A 138 -7.26 0.51 -9.46
C LYS A 138 -7.27 0.51 -10.99
N LEU A 139 -6.11 0.45 -11.64
CA LEU A 139 -6.01 0.35 -13.10
C LEU A 139 -6.64 -0.95 -13.63
N MET A 140 -6.43 -2.07 -12.95
CA MET A 140 -7.00 -3.37 -13.32
C MET A 140 -8.52 -3.44 -13.09
N GLN A 141 -9.04 -2.74 -12.06
CA GLN A 141 -10.48 -2.56 -11.87
C GLN A 141 -11.08 -1.72 -13.01
N MET A 142 -10.39 -0.64 -13.40
CA MET A 142 -10.80 0.24 -14.51
C MET A 142 -10.73 -0.44 -15.87
N SER A 143 -9.72 -1.28 -16.13
CA SER A 143 -9.61 -2.05 -17.37
C SER A 143 -10.64 -3.17 -17.48
N GLY A 144 -11.35 -3.47 -16.39
CA GLY A 144 -12.32 -4.55 -16.30
C GLY A 144 -11.68 -5.94 -16.27
N GLU A 145 -10.35 -6.04 -16.15
CA GLU A 145 -9.64 -7.32 -16.05
C GLU A 145 -9.97 -8.02 -14.72
N LEU A 146 -10.17 -7.28 -13.64
CA LEU A 146 -10.65 -7.84 -12.36
C LEU A 146 -12.16 -8.08 -12.31
N ARG A 147 -12.96 -7.41 -13.14
CA ARG A 147 -14.41 -7.68 -13.24
C ARG A 147 -14.74 -9.04 -13.86
N LYS A 148 -13.80 -9.65 -14.58
CA LYS A 148 -14.05 -10.88 -15.36
C LYS A 148 -13.94 -12.18 -14.56
N GLU A 149 -13.42 -12.15 -13.33
CA GLU A 149 -13.24 -13.36 -12.51
C GLU A 149 -14.07 -13.36 -11.21
N GLN A 150 -14.73 -12.27 -10.84
CA GLN A 150 -15.55 -12.20 -9.63
C GLN A 150 -17.03 -12.28 -9.97
N THR A 151 -17.68 -13.39 -9.63
CA THR A 151 -19.13 -13.55 -9.81
C THR A 151 -19.85 -12.87 -8.64
N ILE A 152 -20.25 -11.62 -8.81
CA ILE A 152 -21.18 -10.96 -7.87
C ILE A 152 -22.60 -11.41 -8.23
N MET A 153 -23.27 -12.08 -7.30
CA MET A 153 -24.67 -12.49 -7.44
C MET A 153 -25.56 -11.49 -6.71
N LEU A 154 -26.34 -10.70 -7.45
CA LEU A 154 -27.33 -9.78 -6.87
C LEU A 154 -28.69 -10.46 -6.70
N TYR A 155 -29.26 -10.34 -5.51
CA TYR A 155 -30.62 -10.82 -5.22
C TYR A 155 -31.66 -9.73 -5.56
N GLU A 156 -32.94 -10.05 -5.40
CA GLU A 156 -34.03 -9.09 -5.60
C GLU A 156 -34.10 -8.08 -4.46
N VAL A 157 -34.61 -6.88 -4.78
CA VAL A 157 -34.86 -5.85 -3.78
C VAL A 157 -36.15 -6.19 -3.03
N GLU A 158 -36.08 -6.16 -1.70
CA GLU A 158 -37.21 -6.42 -0.82
C GLU A 158 -37.53 -5.18 0.03
N LEU A 159 -38.82 -4.92 0.24
CA LEU A 159 -39.27 -3.97 1.26
C LEU A 159 -39.59 -4.72 2.53
N LYS A 160 -38.93 -4.35 3.64
CA LYS A 160 -39.19 -4.96 4.93
C LYS A 160 -39.03 -3.99 6.09
N LYS A 161 -39.59 -4.36 7.23
CA LYS A 161 -39.30 -3.75 8.52
C LYS A 161 -37.96 -4.30 9.03
N LEU A 162 -37.15 -3.44 9.63
CA LEU A 162 -35.96 -3.85 10.37
C LEU A 162 -36.26 -3.71 11.86
N ASP A 163 -36.02 -4.76 12.63
CA ASP A 163 -36.19 -4.70 14.07
C ASP A 163 -35.03 -3.95 14.73
N ALA A 164 -35.25 -3.55 15.99
CA ALA A 164 -34.19 -2.93 16.79
C ALA A 164 -33.12 -3.98 17.10
N VAL A 165 -31.85 -3.55 17.06
CA VAL A 165 -30.70 -4.45 17.28
C VAL A 165 -29.79 -3.84 18.32
N LYS A 166 -29.50 -4.60 19.38
CA LYS A 166 -28.50 -4.22 20.37
C LYS A 166 -27.13 -4.54 19.79
N VAL A 167 -26.23 -3.57 19.85
CA VAL A 167 -24.90 -3.70 19.28
C VAL A 167 -23.83 -3.19 20.24
N LEU A 168 -22.65 -3.76 20.12
CA LEU A 168 -21.41 -3.13 20.54
C LEU A 168 -20.77 -2.50 19.30
N SER A 169 -20.47 -1.21 19.37
CA SER A 169 -20.01 -0.42 18.23
C SER A 169 -18.70 0.32 18.50
N LEU A 170 -18.00 0.63 17.42
CA LEU A 170 -16.78 1.42 17.39
C LEU A 170 -16.84 2.34 16.16
N ARG A 171 -16.77 3.66 16.38
CA ARG A 171 -16.77 4.67 15.33
C ARG A 171 -15.40 5.34 15.23
N GLY A 172 -14.92 5.56 14.01
CA GLY A 172 -13.65 6.22 13.77
C GLY A 172 -13.44 6.62 12.32
N ILE A 173 -12.36 7.37 12.10
CA ILE A 173 -11.91 7.77 10.78
C ILE A 173 -10.86 6.76 10.30
N ILE A 174 -11.09 6.14 9.16
CA ILE A 174 -10.14 5.20 8.52
C ILE A 174 -9.52 5.84 7.28
N PRO A 175 -8.29 5.50 6.85
CA PRO A 175 -7.67 6.19 5.70
C PRO A 175 -8.45 6.00 4.39
N HIS A 176 -9.01 4.81 4.15
CA HIS A 176 -9.75 4.44 2.94
C HIS A 176 -10.88 3.44 3.24
N TYR A 177 -11.93 3.41 2.42
CA TYR A 177 -13.10 2.52 2.55
C TYR A 177 -12.74 1.02 2.67
N ASN A 178 -11.69 0.55 2.00
CA ASN A 178 -11.26 -0.85 2.08
C ASN A 178 -10.43 -1.18 3.34
N GLN A 179 -10.33 -0.26 4.30
CA GLN A 179 -9.54 -0.42 5.53
C GLN A 179 -10.37 -0.45 6.81
N GLU A 180 -11.66 -0.79 6.72
CA GLU A 180 -12.50 -1.03 7.92
C GLU A 180 -11.88 -2.07 8.87
N GLY A 181 -11.05 -2.99 8.35
CA GLY A 181 -10.32 -3.99 9.13
C GLY A 181 -9.57 -3.43 10.34
N ILE A 182 -9.09 -2.17 10.26
CA ILE A 182 -8.43 -1.48 11.38
C ILE A 182 -9.37 -1.37 12.60
N LEU A 183 -10.63 -1.02 12.36
CA LEU A 183 -11.63 -0.92 13.42
C LEU A 183 -12.06 -2.32 13.88
N TRP A 184 -12.26 -3.26 12.94
CA TRP A 184 -12.68 -4.62 13.26
C TRP A 184 -11.65 -5.35 14.13
N GLU A 185 -10.36 -5.25 13.83
CA GLU A 185 -9.28 -5.79 14.66
C GLU A 185 -9.28 -5.20 16.08
N LYS A 186 -9.50 -3.89 16.19
CA LYS A 186 -9.56 -3.20 17.47
C LYS A 186 -10.78 -3.63 18.31
N LEU A 187 -11.94 -3.75 17.67
CA LEU A 187 -13.17 -4.22 18.29
C LEU A 187 -13.04 -5.70 18.73
N ALA A 188 -12.51 -6.56 17.87
CA ALA A 188 -12.24 -7.97 18.19
C ALA A 188 -11.28 -8.12 19.37
N GLY A 189 -10.22 -7.30 19.43
CA GLY A 189 -9.30 -7.26 20.56
C GLY A 189 -10.00 -6.90 21.88
N TYR A 190 -10.91 -5.93 21.86
CA TYR A 190 -11.70 -5.55 23.03
C TYR A 190 -12.68 -6.65 23.46
N ILE A 191 -13.37 -7.28 22.51
CA ILE A 191 -14.30 -8.40 22.76
C ILE A 191 -13.56 -9.56 23.44
N ALA A 192 -12.42 -9.97 22.88
CA ALA A 192 -11.62 -11.07 23.40
C ALA A 192 -11.09 -10.80 24.82
N GLN A 193 -10.59 -9.59 25.07
CA GLN A 193 -10.05 -9.20 26.39
C GLN A 193 -11.12 -9.17 27.49
N ASN A 194 -12.37 -8.86 27.14
CA ASN A 194 -13.46 -8.72 28.11
C ASN A 194 -14.41 -9.94 28.13
N GLY A 195 -14.14 -10.97 27.31
CA GLY A 195 -14.99 -12.16 27.22
C GLY A 195 -16.43 -11.85 26.79
N ILE A 196 -16.61 -10.86 25.91
CA ILE A 196 -17.93 -10.43 25.45
C ILE A 196 -18.50 -11.49 24.51
N VAL A 197 -19.73 -11.93 24.77
CA VAL A 197 -20.47 -12.81 23.86
C VAL A 197 -21.20 -11.96 22.83
N CYS A 198 -20.87 -12.16 21.57
CA CYS A 198 -21.44 -11.44 20.43
C CYS A 198 -21.78 -12.42 19.30
N HIS A 199 -22.50 -11.94 18.29
CA HIS A 199 -22.79 -12.71 17.09
C HIS A 199 -21.58 -12.65 16.13
N SER A 200 -21.65 -13.38 15.02
CA SER A 200 -20.59 -13.39 14.00
C SER A 200 -20.86 -12.43 12.83
N ASP A 201 -22.10 -11.98 12.66
CA ASP A 201 -22.48 -10.97 11.69
C ASP A 201 -22.17 -9.55 12.19
N GLY A 202 -22.07 -8.58 11.28
CA GLY A 202 -21.66 -7.22 11.61
C GLY A 202 -22.33 -6.16 10.74
N TYR A 203 -22.31 -4.92 11.21
CA TYR A 203 -22.80 -3.76 10.48
C TYR A 203 -21.68 -2.76 10.23
N SER A 204 -21.71 -2.14 9.04
CA SER A 204 -20.91 -0.96 8.72
C SER A 204 -21.84 0.17 8.27
N THR A 205 -21.69 1.34 8.90
CA THR A 205 -22.47 2.54 8.58
C THR A 205 -21.54 3.72 8.39
N TYR A 206 -21.66 4.39 7.24
CA TYR A 206 -20.90 5.59 6.91
C TYR A 206 -21.73 6.84 7.22
N PHE A 207 -21.10 7.83 7.86
CA PHE A 207 -21.79 9.02 8.36
C PHE A 207 -21.45 10.31 7.60
N ASP A 208 -20.56 10.23 6.61
CA ASP A 208 -20.27 11.35 5.72
C ASP A 208 -21.52 11.75 4.92
N GLU A 209 -21.76 13.07 4.76
CA GLU A 209 -22.90 13.58 3.97
C GLU A 209 -22.76 13.24 2.47
N ALA A 210 -21.54 12.97 2.02
CA ALA A 210 -21.20 12.60 0.66
C ALA A 210 -20.01 11.63 0.65
N TYR A 211 -19.77 10.99 -0.49
CA TYR A 211 -18.58 10.17 -0.70
C TYR A 211 -17.30 11.00 -0.51
N MET A 212 -16.32 10.44 0.21
CA MET A 212 -15.06 11.09 0.54
C MET A 212 -13.90 10.40 -0.19
N ASP A 213 -13.03 11.15 -0.87
CA ASP A 213 -11.84 10.57 -1.54
C ASP A 213 -10.86 9.90 -0.55
N SER A 214 -10.92 10.27 0.73
CA SER A 214 -10.09 9.74 1.81
C SER A 214 -10.71 10.05 3.16
N ASN A 215 -10.30 9.31 4.20
CA ASN A 215 -10.69 9.57 5.59
C ASN A 215 -12.21 9.49 5.86
N PRO A 216 -12.94 8.47 5.39
CA PRO A 216 -14.36 8.34 5.72
C PRO A 216 -14.60 8.14 7.22
N ASP A 217 -15.71 8.67 7.71
CA ASP A 217 -16.22 8.48 9.07
C ASP A 217 -17.18 7.29 9.11
N VAL A 218 -16.74 6.20 9.74
CA VAL A 218 -17.42 4.91 9.74
C VAL A 218 -17.64 4.40 11.16
N GLU A 219 -18.83 3.87 11.40
CA GLU A 219 -19.14 3.05 12.57
C GLU A 219 -19.25 1.59 12.15
N ILE A 220 -18.45 0.74 12.80
CA ILE A 220 -18.64 -0.70 12.76
C ILE A 220 -19.39 -1.14 14.02
N ALA A 221 -20.20 -2.19 13.90
CA ALA A 221 -20.98 -2.68 15.03
C ALA A 221 -21.23 -4.18 14.94
N ILE A 222 -21.18 -4.86 16.08
CA ILE A 222 -21.45 -6.30 16.20
C ILE A 222 -22.69 -6.52 17.08
N PRO A 223 -23.64 -7.38 16.69
CA PRO A 223 -24.81 -7.68 17.51
C PRO A 223 -24.45 -8.37 18.83
N VAL A 224 -25.21 -8.04 19.87
CA VAL A 224 -25.11 -8.63 21.21
C VAL A 224 -26.51 -8.90 21.77
N ASP A 225 -26.67 -9.96 22.55
CA ASP A 225 -27.99 -10.29 23.13
C ASP A 225 -28.40 -9.32 24.26
N SER A 226 -27.41 -8.74 24.93
CA SER A 226 -27.60 -7.83 26.06
C SER A 226 -26.60 -6.67 26.02
N LEU A 227 -27.06 -5.48 26.45
CA LEU A 227 -26.21 -4.30 26.54
C LEU A 227 -25.32 -4.41 27.79
N GLY A 228 -24.02 -4.15 27.60
CA GLY A 228 -23.05 -3.96 28.66
C GLY A 228 -22.84 -2.49 29.00
N GLU A 229 -21.73 -2.21 29.69
CA GLU A 229 -21.28 -0.85 30.01
C GLU A 229 -20.33 -0.35 28.90
N SER A 230 -20.66 0.80 28.31
CA SER A 230 -19.81 1.46 27.32
C SER A 230 -18.52 1.98 27.96
N ARG A 231 -17.38 1.80 27.29
CA ARG A 231 -16.06 2.21 27.79
C ARG A 231 -15.22 2.87 26.71
N GLY A 232 -14.92 4.14 26.91
CA GLY A 232 -14.15 4.94 25.95
C GLY A 232 -14.87 4.99 24.60
N GLU A 233 -14.21 4.49 23.56
CA GLU A 233 -14.70 4.43 22.18
C GLU A 233 -15.58 3.20 21.86
N PHE A 234 -15.66 2.23 22.79
CA PHE A 234 -16.50 1.05 22.64
C PHE A 234 -17.88 1.31 23.25
N VAL A 235 -18.90 1.40 22.40
CA VAL A 235 -20.24 1.87 22.79
C VAL A 235 -21.26 0.76 22.62
N TYR A 236 -21.88 0.35 23.72
CA TYR A 236 -23.12 -0.43 23.69
C TYR A 236 -24.29 0.50 23.37
N GLN A 237 -25.02 0.20 22.32
CA GLN A 237 -26.19 0.97 21.90
C GLN A 237 -27.24 0.08 21.24
N GLU A 238 -28.43 0.63 21.05
CA GLU A 238 -29.51 -0.02 20.33
C GLU A 238 -29.77 0.74 19.04
N TYR A 239 -29.56 0.07 17.91
CA TYR A 239 -30.01 0.56 16.62
C TYR A 239 -31.54 0.54 16.59
N PRO A 240 -32.20 1.66 16.28
CA PRO A 240 -33.65 1.74 16.33
C PRO A 240 -34.28 0.87 15.23
N ALA A 241 -35.48 0.38 15.52
CA ALA A 241 -36.29 -0.29 14.50
C ALA A 241 -36.62 0.67 13.34
N VAL A 242 -36.52 0.17 12.12
CA VAL A 242 -36.85 0.92 10.89
C VAL A 242 -38.17 0.38 10.35
N ALA A 243 -39.18 1.24 10.28
CA ALA A 243 -40.53 0.84 9.86
C ALA A 243 -40.57 0.31 8.41
N LEU A 244 -39.75 0.89 7.53
CA LEU A 244 -39.65 0.51 6.13
C LEU A 244 -38.23 0.73 5.60
N ALA A 245 -37.62 -0.34 5.11
CA ALA A 245 -36.34 -0.30 4.44
C ALA A 245 -36.41 -1.05 3.09
N ALA A 246 -35.74 -0.51 2.08
CA ALA A 246 -35.41 -1.24 0.87
C ALA A 246 -34.10 -1.98 1.13
N THR A 247 -34.12 -3.30 0.93
CA THR A 247 -32.97 -4.15 1.21
C THR A 247 -32.61 -5.00 0.01
N LEU A 248 -31.32 -5.17 -0.24
CA LEU A 248 -30.82 -6.03 -1.30
C LEU A 248 -29.64 -6.82 -0.79
N ARG A 249 -29.66 -8.12 -1.04
CA ARG A 249 -28.52 -9.01 -0.77
C ARG A 249 -27.62 -9.13 -1.98
N PHE A 250 -26.34 -9.31 -1.74
CA PHE A 250 -25.40 -9.79 -2.75
C PHE A 250 -24.47 -10.84 -2.16
N SER A 251 -24.12 -11.83 -2.96
CA SER A 251 -23.01 -12.73 -2.67
C SER A 251 -21.80 -12.40 -3.54
N GLY A 252 -20.62 -12.43 -2.93
CA GLY A 252 -19.37 -12.08 -3.57
C GLY A 252 -18.47 -11.19 -2.71
N PRO A 253 -17.29 -10.84 -3.23
CA PRO A 253 -16.35 -9.97 -2.54
C PRO A 253 -16.97 -8.58 -2.29
N PHE A 254 -16.51 -7.91 -1.23
CA PHE A 254 -16.94 -6.55 -0.89
C PHE A 254 -16.57 -5.56 -2.00
N ASP A 255 -15.38 -5.71 -2.59
CA ASP A 255 -14.93 -4.89 -3.73
C ASP A 255 -15.85 -5.10 -4.93
N GLY A 256 -16.43 -4.02 -5.45
CA GLY A 256 -17.44 -4.05 -6.52
C GLY A 256 -18.83 -4.56 -6.12
N GLY A 257 -18.96 -5.38 -5.07
CA GLY A 257 -20.25 -5.90 -4.57
C GLY A 257 -21.17 -4.79 -4.07
N TYR A 258 -20.63 -3.89 -3.23
CA TYR A 258 -21.33 -2.71 -2.74
C TYR A 258 -21.77 -1.76 -3.86
N ASP A 259 -20.91 -1.56 -4.87
CA ASP A 259 -21.21 -0.70 -6.02
C ASP A 259 -22.37 -1.26 -6.85
N ALA A 260 -22.30 -2.55 -7.21
CA ALA A 260 -23.33 -3.20 -8.02
C ALA A 260 -24.67 -3.31 -7.28
N ALA A 261 -24.62 -3.60 -5.98
CA ALA A 261 -25.79 -3.63 -5.10
C ALA A 261 -26.41 -2.24 -4.95
N GLY A 262 -25.58 -1.21 -4.74
CA GLY A 262 -26.00 0.19 -4.64
C GLY A 262 -26.65 0.70 -5.92
N GLU A 263 -26.08 0.38 -7.09
CA GLU A 263 -26.65 0.72 -8.41
C GLU A 263 -28.04 0.09 -8.61
N LYS A 264 -28.19 -1.22 -8.35
CA LYS A 264 -29.49 -1.91 -8.46
C LYS A 264 -30.52 -1.33 -7.49
N LEU A 265 -30.13 -1.06 -6.24
CA LEU A 265 -31.01 -0.43 -5.24
C LEU A 265 -31.45 0.97 -5.67
N ALA A 266 -30.53 1.80 -6.19
CA ALA A 266 -30.82 3.16 -6.61
C ALA A 266 -31.85 3.18 -7.76
N HIS A 267 -31.65 2.37 -8.80
CA HIS A 267 -32.62 2.25 -9.90
C HIS A 267 -33.97 1.76 -9.42
N TRP A 268 -33.99 0.72 -8.57
CA TRP A 268 -35.25 0.21 -8.02
C TRP A 268 -35.99 1.28 -7.21
N MET A 269 -35.28 2.06 -6.38
CA MET A 269 -35.89 3.14 -5.59
C MET A 269 -36.48 4.23 -6.47
N GLU A 270 -35.78 4.63 -7.53
CA GLU A 270 -36.25 5.60 -8.52
C GLU A 270 -37.53 5.12 -9.20
N GLU A 271 -37.52 3.90 -9.75
CA GLU A 271 -38.66 3.29 -10.46
C GLU A 271 -39.89 3.11 -9.58
N ASN A 272 -39.70 2.86 -8.28
CA ASN A 272 -40.77 2.58 -7.32
C ASN A 272 -41.16 3.81 -6.47
N GLY A 273 -40.54 4.97 -6.71
CA GLY A 273 -40.87 6.24 -6.05
C GLY A 273 -40.48 6.29 -4.57
N TYR A 274 -39.26 5.86 -4.22
CA TYR A 274 -38.73 5.90 -2.86
C TYR A 274 -37.55 6.87 -2.75
N ALA A 275 -37.44 7.54 -1.60
CA ALA A 275 -36.30 8.37 -1.22
C ALA A 275 -35.67 7.85 0.08
N PHE A 276 -34.40 8.19 0.31
CA PHE A 276 -33.71 7.96 1.58
C PHE A 276 -34.48 8.61 2.75
N ALA A 277 -34.53 7.89 3.86
CA ALA A 277 -35.12 8.32 5.13
C ALA A 277 -34.18 8.10 6.33
N GLY A 278 -32.90 7.80 6.07
CA GLY A 278 -31.88 7.54 7.08
C GLY A 278 -30.59 7.03 6.43
N ASN A 279 -29.62 6.67 7.27
CA ASN A 279 -28.32 6.18 6.81
C ASN A 279 -28.45 4.77 6.21
N LEU A 280 -27.75 4.55 5.09
CA LEU A 280 -27.51 3.23 4.55
C LEU A 280 -26.55 2.49 5.50
N ARG A 281 -26.85 1.23 5.78
CA ARG A 281 -25.93 0.33 6.48
C ARG A 281 -25.74 -0.96 5.68
N GLY A 282 -24.51 -1.47 5.66
CA GLY A 282 -24.19 -2.81 5.19
C GLY A 282 -24.29 -3.78 6.34
N HIS A 283 -25.10 -4.83 6.21
CA HIS A 283 -25.16 -5.96 7.14
C HIS A 283 -24.38 -7.13 6.54
N VAL A 284 -23.16 -7.34 7.03
CA VAL A 284 -22.29 -8.45 6.63
C VAL A 284 -22.74 -9.69 7.40
N ILE A 285 -23.42 -10.61 6.71
CA ILE A 285 -24.00 -11.83 7.29
C ILE A 285 -22.95 -12.95 7.34
N THR A 286 -22.13 -13.06 6.28
CA THR A 286 -21.01 -14.00 6.21
C THR A 286 -19.75 -13.20 5.90
N SER A 287 -18.76 -13.28 6.79
CA SER A 287 -17.52 -12.53 6.72
C SER A 287 -16.31 -13.42 6.33
N PRO A 288 -15.12 -12.84 6.10
CA PRO A 288 -13.89 -13.61 5.91
C PRO A 288 -13.51 -14.48 7.11
N ASP A 289 -13.99 -14.16 8.31
CA ASP A 289 -13.77 -14.95 9.53
C ASP A 289 -14.60 -16.25 9.53
N ASP A 290 -15.75 -16.23 8.85
CA ASP A 290 -16.67 -17.38 8.74
C ASP A 290 -16.38 -18.26 7.52
N GLU A 291 -16.04 -17.65 6.38
CA GLU A 291 -15.85 -18.33 5.11
C GLU A 291 -14.66 -17.75 4.35
N SER A 292 -13.67 -18.61 4.08
CA SER A 292 -12.44 -18.23 3.37
C SER A 292 -12.65 -17.88 1.90
N ASN A 293 -13.70 -18.38 1.25
CA ASN A 293 -13.99 -18.10 -0.15
C ASN A 293 -14.81 -16.81 -0.31
N PRO A 294 -14.26 -15.74 -0.91
CA PRO A 294 -14.96 -14.46 -1.08
C PRO A 294 -16.24 -14.52 -1.90
N GLU A 295 -16.38 -15.50 -2.80
CA GLU A 295 -17.58 -15.66 -3.62
C GLU A 295 -18.82 -16.05 -2.79
N LYS A 296 -18.61 -16.55 -1.58
CA LYS A 296 -19.68 -17.00 -0.68
C LYS A 296 -19.95 -16.02 0.46
N TRP A 297 -19.22 -14.92 0.55
CA TRP A 297 -19.57 -13.85 1.47
C TRP A 297 -20.96 -13.34 1.11
N LEU A 298 -21.74 -12.97 2.12
CA LEU A 298 -23.12 -12.54 1.96
C LEU A 298 -23.29 -11.24 2.71
N THR A 299 -23.71 -10.21 1.99
CA THR A 299 -23.98 -8.88 2.55
C THR A 299 -25.38 -8.44 2.16
N GLU A 300 -26.09 -7.80 3.08
CA GLU A 300 -27.36 -7.14 2.84
C GLU A 300 -27.20 -5.62 3.00
N LEU A 301 -27.42 -4.88 1.92
CA LEU A 301 -27.58 -3.43 2.01
C LEU A 301 -28.97 -3.11 2.55
N GLN A 302 -29.02 -2.27 3.58
CA GLN A 302 -30.25 -1.85 4.23
C GLN A 302 -30.39 -0.33 4.15
N VAL A 303 -31.37 0.13 3.37
CA VAL A 303 -31.64 1.55 3.16
C VAL A 303 -32.98 1.90 3.77
N PRO A 304 -33.04 2.69 4.86
CA PRO A 304 -34.30 3.27 5.34
C PRO A 304 -34.91 4.14 4.24
N VAL A 305 -36.18 3.89 3.89
CA VAL A 305 -36.85 4.59 2.79
C VAL A 305 -38.20 5.17 3.19
N ARG A 306 -38.58 6.25 2.50
CA ARG A 306 -39.93 6.83 2.53
C ARG A 306 -40.48 6.93 1.11
N LYS A 307 -41.79 6.72 0.96
CA LYS A 307 -42.43 6.86 -0.34
C LYS A 307 -42.55 8.34 -0.72
N ILE A 308 -42.15 8.68 -1.93
CA ILE A 308 -42.33 10.00 -2.51
C ILE A 308 -43.79 10.07 -2.96
N SER A 309 -44.50 11.07 -2.43
CA SER A 309 -45.93 11.31 -2.73
C SER A 309 -46.10 11.93 -4.11
#